data_AF-A0A089RL34-F1
#
_entry.id   AF-A0A089RL34-F1
#
_cell.length_a   1.000
_cell.length_b   1.000
_cell.length_c   1.000
_cell.angle_alpha   90.00
_cell.angle_beta   90.00
_cell.angle_gamma   90.00
#
_symmetry.space_group_name_H-M   'P 1'
#
loop_
_entity.id
_entity.type
_entity.pdbx_description
1 polymer ?
#
loop_
_entity_poly.entity_id
_entity_poly.type
_entity_poly.pdbx_seq_one_letter_code
_entity_poly.pdbx_strand_id
1 'polypeptide(L)' 'MKKVFIDAKRAGDRKVIEMSVGSITAVYRCVGDLSQLKATGRGNVRQVKALLREFVRNSDPATI' A
#
# COMPACT_ATOMS: atom_id res chain seq x y z
N MET A 1 3.89 -17.26 12.06
CA MET A 1 4.19 -15.96 11.39
C MET A 1 3.06 -15.67 10.42
N LYS A 2 2.42 -14.49 10.47
CA LYS A 2 1.37 -14.14 9.48
C LYS A 2 2.07 -13.85 8.14
N LYS A 3 1.62 -14.50 7.06
CA LYS A 3 2.13 -14.23 5.72
C LYS A 3 1.74 -12.81 5.31
N VAL A 4 2.72 -12.06 4.79
CA VAL A 4 2.52 -10.74 4.22
C VAL A 4 2.56 -10.89 2.71
N PHE A 5 1.50 -10.46 2.04
CA PHE A 5 1.42 -10.43 0.59
C PHE A 5 1.50 -8.99 0.13
N ILE A 6 2.41 -8.70 -0.80
CA ILE A 6 2.56 -7.38 -1.41
C ILE A 6 2.48 -7.55 -2.92
N ASP A 7 1.57 -6.82 -3.54
CA ASP A 7 1.44 -6.73 -5.00
C ASP A 7 1.58 -5.27 -5.42
N ALA A 8 2.53 -4.99 -6.31
CA ALA A 8 2.82 -3.65 -6.80
C ALA A 8 2.72 -3.62 -8.31
N LYS A 9 1.77 -2.85 -8.82
CA LYS A 9 1.48 -2.70 -10.25
C LYS A 9 1.65 -1.25 -10.67
N ARG A 10 2.32 -1.03 -11.80
CA ARG A 10 2.47 0.30 -12.43
C ARG A 10 2.11 0.22 -13.90
N ALA A 11 1.31 1.17 -14.38
CA ALA A 11 0.95 1.32 -15.78
C ALA A 11 0.83 2.82 -16.11
N GLY A 12 1.84 3.37 -16.78
CA GLY A 12 1.97 4.82 -17.00
C GLY A 12 1.97 5.58 -15.66
N ASP A 13 1.05 6.55 -15.55
CA ASP A 13 0.87 7.37 -14.35
C ASP A 13 0.05 6.68 -13.25
N ARG A 14 -0.43 5.46 -13.50
CA ARG A 14 -1.19 4.68 -12.54
C ARG A 14 -0.27 3.78 -11.74
N LYS A 15 -0.30 3.90 -10.42
CA LYS A 15 0.41 3.03 -9.46
C LYS A 15 -0.60 2.43 -8.49
N VAL A 16 -0.56 1.12 -8.30
CA VAL A 16 -1.38 0.40 -7.31
C VAL A 16 -0.46 -0.48 -6.48
N ILE A 17 -0.49 -0.31 -5.16
CA ILE A 17 0.21 -1.17 -4.23
C ILE A 17 -0.81 -1.74 -3.25
N GLU A 18 -0.89 -3.05 -3.18
CA GLU A 18 -1.75 -3.79 -2.25
C GLU A 18 -0.88 -4.56 -1.25
N MET A 19 -1.26 -4.47 0.02
CA MET A 19 -0.64 -5.18 1.12
C MET A 19 -1.71 -5.92 1.92
N SER A 20 -1.56 -7.24 2.03
CA SER A 20 -2.45 -8.10 2.80
C SER A 20 -1.70 -8.80 3.93
N VAL A 21 -2.21 -8.65 5.15
CA VAL A 21 -1.66 -9.24 6.39
C VAL A 21 -2.79 -9.92 7.17
N GLY A 22 -2.90 -11.24 7.00
CA GLY A 22 -4.02 -12.00 7.56
C GLY A 22 -5.37 -11.52 7.00
N SER A 23 -6.26 -11.03 7.86
CA SER A 23 -7.61 -10.53 7.51
C SER A 23 -7.65 -9.03 7.17
N ILE A 24 -6.50 -8.38 7.01
CA ILE A 24 -6.40 -6.95 6.74
C ILE A 24 -5.81 -6.75 5.36
N THR A 25 -6.47 -5.93 4.55
CA THR A 25 -5.98 -5.52 3.23
C THR A 25 -5.91 -4.01 3.18
N ALA A 26 -4.73 -3.50 2.84
CA ALA A 26 -4.46 -2.09 2.61
C ALA A 26 -4.08 -1.88 1.15
N VAL A 27 -4.65 -0.87 0.52
CA VAL A 27 -4.44 -0.55 -0.89
C VAL A 27 -4.10 0.92 -1.03
N TYR A 28 -2.99 1.17 -1.70
CA TYR A 28 -2.57 2.48 -2.18
C TYR A 28 -2.80 2.54 -3.69
N ARG A 29 -3.42 3.62 -4.16
CA ARG A 29 -3.66 3.91 -5.57
C ARG A 29 -3.19 5.32 -5.85
N CYS A 30 -2.46 5.52 -6.93
CA CYS A 30 -2.02 6.81 -7.43
C CYS A 30 -2.34 6.91 -8.91
N VAL A 31 -2.83 8.06 -9.35
CA VAL A 31 -3.00 8.42 -10.76
C VAL A 31 -2.56 9.87 -10.93
N GLY A 32 -1.37 10.08 -11.50
CA GLY A 32 -0.73 11.40 -11.48
C GLY A 32 -0.57 11.89 -10.03
N ASP A 33 -1.08 13.08 -9.73
CA ASP A 33 -1.02 13.69 -8.39
C ASP A 33 -2.12 13.19 -7.42
N LEU A 34 -3.12 12.49 -7.93
CA LEU A 34 -4.22 11.99 -7.12
C LEU A 34 -3.84 10.67 -6.47
N SER A 35 -3.71 10.68 -5.14
CA SER A 35 -3.41 9.48 -4.36
C SER A 35 -4.53 9.14 -3.36
N GLN A 36 -4.76 7.85 -3.18
CA GLN A 36 -5.71 7.30 -2.22
C GLN A 36 -5.07 6.13 -1.47
N LEU A 37 -5.25 6.12 -0.16
CA LEU A 37 -4.84 5.01 0.70
C LEU A 37 -6.02 4.55 1.55
N LYS A 38 -6.46 3.30 1.33
CA LYS A 38 -7.54 2.66 2.05
C LYS A 38 -7.04 1.40 2.74
N ALA A 39 -7.61 1.08 3.90
CA ALA A 39 -7.34 -0.16 4.60
C ALA A 39 -8.66 -0.70 5.17
N THR A 40 -8.86 -2.00 5.06
CA THR A 40 -10.09 -2.70 5.46
C THR A 40 -9.76 -4.00 6.18
N GLY A 41 -10.68 -4.49 7.00
CA GLY A 41 -10.50 -5.70 7.80
C GLY A 41 -10.70 -5.47 9.30
N ARG A 42 -10.55 -6.53 10.09
CA ARG A 42 -10.60 -6.50 11.56
C ARG A 42 -9.21 -6.74 12.17
N GLY A 43 -8.92 -6.04 13.26
CA GLY A 43 -7.64 -6.11 13.98
C GLY A 43 -6.78 -4.85 13.80
N ASN A 44 -5.47 -5.02 13.65
CA ASN A 44 -4.48 -3.95 13.64
C ASN A 44 -4.42 -3.15 12.31
N VAL A 45 -5.57 -2.69 11.82
CA VAL A 45 -5.71 -1.98 10.53
C VAL A 45 -4.80 -0.76 10.46
N ARG A 46 -4.64 -0.02 11.56
CA ARG A 46 -3.75 1.15 11.63
C ARG A 46 -2.28 0.79 11.40
N GLN A 47 -1.82 -0.35 11.92
CA GLN A 47 -0.43 -0.80 11.74
C GLN A 47 -0.17 -1.19 10.28
N VAL A 48 -1.06 -1.98 9.67
CA VAL A 48 -0.94 -2.36 8.26
C VAL A 48 -1.01 -1.13 7.34
N LYS A 49 -1.87 -0.17 7.67
CA LYS A 49 -1.95 1.12 6.98
C LYS A 49 -0.63 1.91 7.08
N ALA A 50 0.02 1.90 8.24
CA ALA A 50 1.30 2.57 8.45
C ALA A 50 2.43 1.89 7.66
N LEU A 51 2.50 0.56 7.70
CA LEU A 51 3.46 -0.24 6.92
C LEU A 51 3.34 0.02 5.41
N LEU A 52 2.10 0.03 4.89
CA LEU A 52 1.89 0.32 3.47
C LEU A 52 2.35 1.74 3.13
N ARG A 53 2.11 2.73 4.01
CA ARG A 53 2.57 4.11 3.78
C ARG A 53 4.10 4.21 3.76
N GLU A 54 4.77 3.50 4.67
CA GLU A 54 6.24 3.40 4.67
C GLU A 54 6.76 2.73 3.40
N PHE A 55 6.14 1.63 2.99
CA PHE A 55 6.50 0.96 1.74
C PHE A 55 6.35 1.91 0.54
N VAL A 56 5.22 2.62 0.44
CA VAL A 56 4.99 3.59 -0.64
C VAL A 56 6.09 4.66 -0.68
N ARG A 57 6.45 5.26 0.46
CA ARG A 57 7.53 6.26 0.54
C ARG A 57 8.88 5.72 0.07
N ASN A 58 9.19 4.48 0.39
CA ASN A 58 10.46 3.86 0.01
C ASN A 58 10.44 3.26 -1.41
N SER A 59 9.25 3.05 -1.98
CA SER A 59 9.08 2.44 -3.31
C SER A 59 9.29 3.42 -4.48
N ASP A 60 9.53 4.71 -4.21
CA ASP A 60 9.78 5.72 -5.24
C ASP A 60 11.09 6.48 -4.98
N PRO A 61 12.18 6.16 -5.71
CA PRO A 61 13.47 6.84 -5.55
C PRO A 61 13.51 8.27 -6.11
N ALA A 62 12.45 8.75 -6.77
CA ALA A 62 12.38 10.13 -7.29
C ALA A 62 12.12 11.21 -6.21
N THR A 63 12.24 10.86 -4.93
CA THR A 63 11.97 11.77 -3.78
C THR A 63 13.22 12.03 -2.92
N ILE A 64 14.43 11.81 -3.46
CA ILE A 64 15.70 12.26 -2.86
C ILE A 64 16.47 13.04 -3.93
#